data_AF-A0A804L778-F1
#
_entry.id   AF-A0A804L778-F1
#
_cell.length_a   1.000
_cell.length_b   1.000
_cell.length_c   1.000
_cell.angle_alpha   90.00
_cell.angle_beta   90.00
_cell.angle_gamma   90.00
#
_symmetry.space_group_name_H-M   'P 1'
#
loop_
_entity.id
_entity.type
_entity.pdbx_description
1 polymer ?
#
loop_
_entity_poly.entity_id
_entity_poly.type
_entity_poly.pdbx_seq_one_letter_code
_entity_poly.pdbx_strand_id
1 'polypeptide(L)'
;MTTRMKPPLAAVLAMAVAVVSVAAAEVYFEERFGDGWENQWVISDWKKDENMAGDWNHTSGKWTGYPEDKGIHLQLLKLTV
;
A
#
# COMPACT_ATOMS: atom_id res chain seq x y z
N MET A 1 28.95 -37.45 28.63
CA MET A 1 27.66 -37.25 29.32
C MET A 1 27.20 -35.84 29.00
N THR A 2 26.36 -35.66 27.99
CA THR A 2 25.99 -34.34 27.46
C THR A 2 24.68 -33.89 28.11
N THR A 3 24.76 -33.00 29.08
CA THR A 3 23.59 -32.43 29.77
C THR A 3 22.86 -31.49 28.80
N ARG A 4 21.69 -31.90 28.32
CA ARG A 4 20.80 -31.03 27.51
C ARG A 4 20.21 -29.96 28.43
N MET A 5 20.82 -28.78 28.45
CA MET A 5 20.30 -27.62 29.19
C MET A 5 18.99 -27.16 28.53
N LYS A 6 17.88 -27.24 29.25
CA LYS A 6 16.62 -26.61 28.81
C LYS A 6 16.74 -25.12 29.11
N PRO A 7 16.43 -24.22 28.16
CA PRO A 7 16.47 -22.79 28.43
C PRO A 7 15.48 -22.46 29.57
N PRO A 8 15.83 -21.52 30.47
CA PRO A 8 14.92 -21.11 31.52
C PRO A 8 13.68 -20.47 30.89
N LEU A 9 12.50 -20.74 31.46
CA LEU A 9 11.20 -20.24 30.97
C LEU A 9 11.22 -18.73 30.72
N ALA A 10 11.89 -17.97 31.59
CA ALA A 10 12.05 -16.53 31.47
C ALA A 10 12.81 -16.11 30.19
N ALA A 11 13.86 -16.85 29.80
CA ALA A 11 14.62 -16.54 28.58
C ALA A 11 13.80 -16.84 27.31
N VAL A 12 13.00 -17.92 27.33
CA VAL A 12 12.08 -18.24 26.24
C VAL A 12 11.01 -17.14 26.11
N LEU A 13 10.46 -16.67 27.25
CA LEU A 13 9.47 -15.60 27.26
C LEU A 13 10.04 -14.27 26.76
N ALA A 14 11.24 -13.89 27.22
CA ALA A 14 11.91 -12.67 26.78
C ALA A 14 12.20 -12.69 25.28
N MET A 15 12.65 -13.83 24.75
CA MET A 15 12.88 -13.99 23.31
C MET A 15 11.57 -13.91 22.52
N ALA A 16 10.48 -14.51 23.02
CA ALA A 16 9.17 -14.41 22.38
C ALA A 16 8.66 -12.96 22.32
N VAL A 17 8.80 -12.20 23.41
CA VAL A 17 8.42 -10.78 23.46
C VAL A 17 9.27 -9.95 22.49
N ALA A 18 10.58 -10.19 22.44
CA ALA A 18 11.46 -9.52 21.49
C ALA A 18 11.06 -9.79 20.04
N VAL A 19 10.73 -11.04 19.69
CA VAL A 19 10.28 -11.40 18.34
C VAL A 19 8.95 -10.73 17.99
N VAL A 20 7.97 -10.72 18.90
CA VAL A 20 6.67 -10.05 18.69
C VAL A 20 6.85 -8.54 18.50
N SER A 21 7.75 -7.91 19.24
CA SER A 21 8.01 -6.47 19.11
C SER A 21 8.59 -6.08 17.74
N VAL A 22 9.38 -6.96 17.11
CA VAL A 22 9.96 -6.72 15.78
C VAL A 22 8.98 -7.07 14.65
N ALA A 23 8.05 -7.99 14.90
CA ALA A 23 7.04 -8.40 13.93
C ALA A 23 5.83 -7.44 13.85
N ALA A 24 5.67 -6.53 14.81
CA ALA A 24 4.60 -5.54 14.81
C ALA A 24 4.97 -4.36 13.89
N ALA A 25 4.29 -4.27 12.75
CA ALA A 25 4.35 -3.10 11.87
C ALA A 25 3.04 -2.32 11.98
N GLU A 26 3.12 -1.02 12.25
CA GLU A 26 1.96 -0.13 12.17
C GLU A 26 1.79 0.33 10.71
N VAL A 27 0.57 0.21 10.18
CA VAL A 27 0.22 0.65 8.82
C VAL A 27 -0.48 2.00 8.92
N TYR A 28 0.26 3.08 8.64
CA TYR A 28 -0.28 4.44 8.69
C TYR A 28 -1.18 4.78 7.49
N PHE A 29 -1.00 4.10 6.37
CA PHE A 29 -1.75 4.31 5.15
C PHE A 29 -1.78 3.03 4.31
N GLU A 30 -2.97 2.66 3.84
CA GLU A 30 -3.18 1.57 2.90
C GLU A 30 -4.27 2.00 1.92
N GLU A 31 -4.00 1.83 0.62
CA GLU A 31 -4.95 2.11 -0.45
C GLU A 31 -4.97 0.92 -1.40
N ARG A 32 -6.19 0.46 -1.72
CA ARG A 32 -6.45 -0.67 -2.63
C ARG A 32 -7.15 -0.23 -3.90
N PHE A 33 -7.52 1.04 -4.00
CA PHE A 33 -8.26 1.63 -5.10
C PHE A 33 -9.54 0.83 -5.38
N GLY A 34 -10.29 0.55 -4.33
CA GLY A 34 -11.62 -0.04 -4.45
C GLY A 34 -12.65 0.98 -4.97
N ASP A 35 -13.91 0.57 -5.01
CA ASP A 35 -15.00 1.49 -5.29
C ASP A 35 -15.04 2.61 -4.24
N GLY A 36 -15.19 3.86 -4.69
CA GLY A 36 -15.24 5.05 -3.82
C GLY A 36 -13.87 5.59 -3.39
N TRP A 37 -12.79 5.21 -4.07
CA TRP A 37 -11.44 5.77 -3.87
C TRP A 37 -11.44 7.32 -3.95
N GLU A 38 -12.33 7.91 -4.73
CA GLU A 38 -12.45 9.37 -4.91
C GLU A 38 -12.71 10.10 -3.58
N ASN A 39 -13.24 9.41 -2.56
CA ASN A 39 -13.50 10.01 -1.24
C ASN A 39 -12.22 10.24 -0.41
N GLN A 40 -11.14 9.53 -0.73
CA GLN A 40 -9.87 9.58 0.01
C GLN A 40 -8.83 10.49 -0.67
N TRP A 41 -9.05 10.86 -1.93
CA TRP A 41 -8.09 11.58 -2.75
C TRP A 41 -8.66 12.90 -3.26
N VAL A 42 -7.83 13.95 -3.26
CA VAL A 42 -8.21 15.28 -3.74
C VAL A 42 -7.33 15.64 -4.94
N ILE A 43 -7.97 15.98 -6.06
CA ILE A 43 -7.27 16.56 -7.22
C ILE A 43 -6.88 17.99 -6.85
N SER A 44 -5.59 18.30 -6.96
CA SER A 44 -5.08 19.63 -6.65
C SER A 44 -5.63 20.67 -7.64
N ASP A 45 -6.03 21.84 -7.13
CA ASP A 45 -6.36 23.01 -7.97
C ASP A 45 -5.10 23.73 -8.51
N TRP A 46 -3.90 23.26 -8.18
CA TRP A 46 -2.66 23.84 -8.69
C TRP A 46 -2.57 23.67 -10.22
N LYS A 47 -2.42 24.79 -10.95
CA LYS A 47 -2.36 24.86 -12.42
C LYS A 47 -3.62 24.33 -13.14
N LYS A 48 -4.77 24.34 -12.46
CA LYS A 48 -6.07 23.97 -13.05
C LYS A 48 -6.36 24.74 -14.34
N ASP A 49 -6.12 26.04 -14.33
CA ASP A 49 -6.40 26.92 -15.48
C ASP A 49 -5.48 26.69 -16.68
N GLU A 50 -4.29 26.11 -16.44
CA GLU A 50 -3.35 25.76 -17.51
C GLU A 50 -3.70 24.41 -18.16
N ASN A 51 -4.65 23.65 -17.57
CA ASN A 51 -4.99 22.27 -17.96
C ASN A 51 -3.74 21.37 -18.08
N MET A 52 -2.73 21.65 -17.26
CA MET A 52 -1.45 20.92 -17.25
C MET A 52 -1.45 19.76 -16.25
N ALA A 53 -2.46 19.71 -15.38
CA ALA A 53 -2.71 18.55 -14.54
C ALA A 53 -3.29 17.43 -15.41
N GLY A 54 -2.64 16.27 -15.45
CA GLY A 54 -3.19 15.09 -16.12
C GLY A 54 -4.40 14.54 -15.36
N ASP A 55 -5.28 13.84 -16.09
CA ASP A 55 -6.45 13.20 -15.49
C ASP A 55 -6.06 11.86 -14.86
N TRP A 56 -6.84 11.42 -13.87
CA TRP A 56 -6.70 10.11 -13.26
C TRP A 56 -7.75 9.17 -13.82
N ASN A 57 -7.32 8.00 -14.27
CA ASN A 57 -8.20 6.93 -14.73
C ASN A 57 -8.12 5.75 -13.77
N HIS A 58 -9.27 5.28 -13.29
CA HIS A 58 -9.36 4.14 -12.39
C HIS A 58 -9.50 2.84 -13.20
N THR A 59 -8.41 2.09 -13.35
CA THR A 59 -8.37 0.94 -14.28
C THR A 59 -7.38 -0.14 -13.83
N SER A 60 -7.66 -1.38 -14.21
CA SER A 60 -6.75 -2.52 -14.10
C SER A 60 -5.76 -2.62 -15.28
N GLY A 61 -5.88 -1.74 -16.27
CA GLY A 61 -5.06 -1.74 -17.47
C GLY A 61 -5.41 -2.86 -18.46
N LYS A 62 -4.64 -2.94 -19.55
CA LYS A 62 -4.88 -3.89 -20.66
C LYS A 62 -4.61 -5.34 -20.27
N TRP A 63 -3.66 -5.55 -19.37
CA TRP A 63 -3.22 -6.87 -18.93
C TRP A 63 -3.28 -6.87 -17.40
N THR A 64 -4.15 -7.69 -16.83
CA THR A 64 -4.36 -7.77 -15.38
C THR A 64 -4.51 -9.23 -14.94
N GLY A 65 -4.16 -9.50 -13.67
CA GLY A 65 -4.43 -10.78 -13.01
C GLY A 65 -5.92 -10.96 -12.76
N TYR A 66 -6.56 -9.93 -12.21
CA TYR A 66 -8.00 -9.86 -12.05
C TYR A 66 -8.59 -8.49 -12.44
N PRO A 67 -9.85 -8.42 -12.92
CA PRO A 67 -10.51 -7.15 -13.25
C PRO A 67 -10.64 -6.17 -12.08
N GLU A 68 -10.71 -6.69 -10.86
CA GLU A 68 -10.78 -5.92 -9.61
C GLU A 68 -9.43 -5.32 -9.17
N ASP A 69 -8.31 -5.73 -9.76
CA ASP A 69 -6.97 -5.18 -9.46
C ASP A 69 -6.78 -3.81 -10.12
N LYS A 70 -7.66 -2.87 -9.77
CA LYS A 70 -7.63 -1.52 -10.30
C LYS A 70 -6.65 -0.65 -9.54
N GLY A 71 -6.19 0.41 -10.19
CA GLY A 71 -5.40 1.46 -9.58
C GLY A 71 -5.56 2.78 -10.32
N ILE A 72 -4.83 3.79 -9.87
CA ILE A 72 -4.79 5.10 -10.54
C ILE A 72 -3.75 5.07 -11.65
N HIS A 73 -4.25 5.18 -12.87
CA HIS A 73 -3.45 5.39 -14.06
C HIS A 73 -3.50 6.85 -14.47
N LEU A 74 -2.34 7.44 -14.77
CA LEU A 74 -2.29 8.80 -15.28
C LEU A 74 -2.75 8.80 -16.75
N GLN A 75 -3.90 9.42 -17.02
CA GLN A 75 -4.36 9.65 -18.37
C GLN A 75 -3.81 10.99 -18.84
N LEU A 76 -2.78 10.93 -19.68
CA LEU A 76 -2.33 12.12 -20.39
C LEU A 76 -3.50 12.67 -21.21
N LEU A 77 -3.73 13.99 -21.15
CA LEU A 77 -4.49 14.68 -22.18
C LEU A 77 -3.95 14.19 -23.51
N LYS A 78 -4.82 13.61 -24.34
CA LYS A 78 -4.46 13.24 -25.71
C LYS A 78 -3.85 14.50 -26.30
N LEU A 79 -2.52 14.51 -26.47
CA LEU A 79 -1.86 15.47 -27.32
C LEU A 79 -2.53 15.25 -28.67
N THR A 80 -3.49 16.11 -29.00
CA THR A 80 -4.06 16.19 -30.33
C THR A 80 -2.91 16.61 -31.23
N VAL A 81 -2.25 15.61 -31.81
CA VAL A 81 -1.41 15.77 -32.99
C VAL A 81 -2.31 15.67 -34.21
#